data_AF-A0A498L6J7-F1
#
_entry.id   AF-A0A498L6J7-F1
#
_cell.length_a   1.000
_cell.length_b   1.000
_cell.length_c   1.000
_cell.angle_alpha   90.00
_cell.angle_beta   90.00
_cell.angle_gamma   90.00
#
_symmetry.space_group_name_H-M   'P 1'
#
loop_
_entity.id
_entity.type
_entity.pdbx_description
1 polymer ?
#
loop_
_entity_poly.entity_id
_entity_poly.type
_entity_poly.pdbx_seq_one_letter_code
_entity_poly.pdbx_strand_id
1 'polypeptide(L)' 'MPNLSRLLRAAAALHLLSGIAHLVAPDTLTGIVQSVYDEVLAVDFQPREATTTRVRLLGVASIAFAGLCYWLSTADST' A
#
# COMPACT_ATOMS: atom_id res chain seq x y z
N MET A 1 3.78 26.91 2.20
CA MET A 1 3.29 25.91 1.23
C MET A 1 4.30 24.77 1.20
N PRO A 2 3.90 23.51 1.43
CA PRO A 2 4.83 22.38 1.34
C PRO A 2 5.42 22.30 -0.07
N ASN A 3 6.71 21.98 -0.17
CA ASN A 3 7.39 21.79 -1.46
C ASN A 3 7.03 20.43 -2.06
N LEU A 4 6.76 20.43 -3.37
CA LEU A 4 6.35 19.25 -4.13
C LEU A 4 7.32 18.07 -3.92
N SER A 5 8.62 18.32 -4.02
CA SER A 5 9.67 17.34 -3.71
C SER A 5 9.55 16.66 -2.33
N ARG A 6 9.21 17.35 -1.23
CA ARG A 6 9.03 16.67 0.07
C ARG A 6 7.75 15.84 0.10
N LEU A 7 6.67 16.33 -0.53
CA LEU A 7 5.43 15.57 -0.63
C LEU A 7 5.65 14.27 -1.42
N LEU A 8 6.38 14.32 -2.54
CA LEU A 8 6.73 13.15 -3.33
C LEU A 8 7.60 12.15 -2.57
N ARG A 9 8.57 12.63 -1.78
CA ARG A 9 9.40 11.76 -0.93
C ARG A 9 8.60 11.12 0.21
N ALA A 10 7.70 11.87 0.84
CA ALA A 10 6.81 11.34 1.85
C ALA A 10 5.88 10.28 1.25
N ALA A 11 5.29 10.55 0.08
CA ALA A 11 4.48 9.59 -0.66
C ALA A 11 5.27 8.33 -1.01
N ALA A 12 6.52 8.49 -1.48
CA ALA A 12 7.40 7.35 -1.78
C ALA A 12 7.64 6.47 -0.54
N ALA A 13 7.95 7.08 0.61
CA ALA A 13 8.16 6.35 1.86
C ALA A 13 6.89 5.61 2.31
N LEU A 14 5.73 6.26 2.25
CA LEU A 14 4.45 5.64 2.60
C LEU A 14 4.11 4.45 1.70
N HIS A 15 4.26 4.62 0.39
CA HIS A 15 4.00 3.54 -0.57
C HIS A 15 5.00 2.38 -0.44
N LEU A 16 6.26 2.66 -0.10
CA LEU A 16 7.25 1.63 0.16
C LEU A 16 6.87 0.79 1.39
N LEU A 17 6.52 1.45 2.51
CA LEU A 17 6.09 0.76 3.72
C LEU A 17 4.81 -0.05 3.49
N SER A 18 3.83 0.54 2.81
CA SER A 18 2.60 -0.15 2.41
C SER A 18 2.91 -1.37 1.55
N GLY A 19 3.79 -1.23 0.56
CA GLY A 19 4.20 -2.31 -0.32
C GLY A 19 4.85 -3.47 0.42
N ILE A 20 5.75 -3.17 1.36
CA ILE A 20 6.39 -4.17 2.21
C ILE A 20 5.34 -4.90 3.07
N ALA A 21 4.42 -4.18 3.71
CA ALA A 21 3.37 -4.78 4.52
C ALA A 21 2.52 -5.78 3.71
N HIS A 22 2.13 -5.40 2.48
CA HIS A 22 1.34 -6.23 1.57
C HIS A 22 2.08 -7.49 1.08
N LEU A 23 3.41 -7.45 0.99
CA LEU A 23 4.21 -8.60 0.57
C LEU A 23 4.52 -9.56 1.73
N VAL A 24 4.84 -9.01 2.90
CA VAL A 24 5.29 -9.79 4.07
C VAL A 24 4.13 -10.38 4.83
N ALA A 25 3.04 -9.63 5.01
CA ALA A 25 1.94 -10.01 5.89
C ALA A 25 0.55 -9.92 5.19
N PRO A 26 0.37 -10.55 4.01
CA PRO A 26 -0.89 -10.43 3.27
C PRO A 26 -2.09 -11.03 4.00
N ASP A 27 -1.90 -12.13 4.73
CA ASP A 27 -2.98 -12.79 5.46
C ASP A 27 -3.38 -11.98 6.70
N THR A 28 -2.41 -11.36 7.39
CA THR A 28 -2.68 -10.43 8.50
C THR A 28 -3.49 -9.23 8.04
N LEU A 29 -3.13 -8.63 6.90
CA LEU A 29 -3.89 -7.51 6.33
C LEU A 29 -5.32 -7.94 5.96
N THR A 30 -5.48 -9.13 5.39
CA THR A 30 -6.80 -9.68 5.05
C THR A 30 -7.63 -9.92 6.31
N GLY A 31 -7.03 -10.44 7.38
CA GLY A 31 -7.69 -10.63 8.67
C GLY A 31 -8.12 -9.32 9.34
N ILE A 32 -7.29 -8.28 9.29
CA ILE A 32 -7.68 -6.93 9.77
C ILE A 32 -8.91 -6.43 9.01
N VAL A 33 -8.91 -6.57 7.68
CA VAL A 33 -10.06 -6.17 6.86
C VAL A 33 -11.30 -6.99 7.22
N GLN A 34 -11.17 -8.30 7.42
CA GLN A 34 -12.27 -9.14 7.91
C GLN A 34 -12.86 -8.61 9.21
N SER A 35 -12.03 -8.37 10.23
CA SER A 35 -12.48 -7.85 11.52
C SER A 35 -13.17 -6.49 11.38
N VAL A 36 -12.65 -5.59 10.56
CA VAL A 36 -13.29 -4.29 10.31
C VAL A 36 -14.66 -4.44 9.65
N TYR A 37 -14.78 -5.33 8.66
CA TYR A 37 -16.05 -5.57 7.97
C TYR A 37 -17.09 -6.20 8.90
N ASP A 38 -16.66 -7.13 9.75
CA ASP A 38 -17.54 -7.78 10.73
C ASP A 38 -17.97 -6.78 11.82
N GLU A 39 -17.03 -6.08 12.46
CA GLU A 39 -17.32 -5.23 13.61
C GLU A 39 -17.98 -3.89 13.25
N VAL A 40 -17.55 -3.25 12.17
CA VAL A 40 -18.00 -1.89 11.82
C VAL A 40 -19.14 -1.92 10.82
N LEU A 41 -19.10 -2.85 9.87
CA LEU A 41 -20.09 -2.93 8.79
C LEU A 41 -21.14 -4.03 9.03
N ALA A 42 -20.94 -4.94 10.00
CA ALA A 42 -21.80 -6.11 10.22
C ALA A 42 -21.99 -6.94 8.94
N VAL A 43 -20.92 -7.08 8.14
CA VAL A 43 -20.91 -7.85 6.89
C VAL A 43 -19.86 -8.95 6.97
N ASP A 44 -20.26 -10.19 6.67
CA ASP A 44 -19.34 -11.31 6.56
C ASP A 44 -18.47 -11.18 5.29
N PHE A 45 -17.19 -10.89 5.49
CA PHE A 45 -16.20 -10.83 4.42
C PHE A 45 -15.47 -12.16 4.29
N GLN A 46 -15.73 -12.88 3.20
CA GLN A 46 -15.08 -14.14 2.85
C GLN A 46 -14.03 -13.95 1.74
N PRO A 47 -12.72 -13.99 2.06
CA PRO A 47 -11.65 -13.93 1.09
C PRO A 47 -11.73 -15.12 0.14
N ARG A 48 -11.55 -14.85 -1.16
CA ARG A 48 -11.45 -15.90 -2.17
C ARG A 48 -10.02 -16.44 -2.20
N GLU A 49 -9.82 -17.62 -2.77
CA GLU A 49 -8.49 -18.25 -2.88
C GLU A 49 -7.42 -17.33 -3.50
N ALA A 50 -7.82 -16.44 -4.42
CA ALA A 50 -6.91 -15.50 -5.06
C ALA A 50 -6.61 -14.22 -4.25
N THR A 51 -7.21 -14.02 -3.06
CA THR A 51 -7.07 -12.78 -2.28
C THR A 51 -5.61 -12.53 -1.88
N THR A 52 -4.92 -13.52 -1.32
CA THR A 52 -3.50 -13.38 -0.90
C THR A 52 -2.61 -12.99 -2.09
N THR A 53 -2.83 -13.59 -3.27
CA THR A 53 -2.11 -13.22 -4.50
C THR A 53 -2.38 -11.77 -4.90
N ARG A 54 -3.64 -11.32 -4.84
CA ARG A 54 -4.02 -9.92 -5.16
C ARG A 54 -3.43 -8.92 -4.18
N VAL A 55 -3.41 -9.23 -2.89
CA VAL A 55 -2.78 -8.41 -1.85
C VAL A 55 -1.28 -8.26 -2.13
N ARG A 56 -0.60 -9.35 -2.50
CA ARG A 56 0.82 -9.30 -2.91
C ARG A 56 1.04 -8.46 -4.17
N LEU A 57 0.18 -8.59 -5.18
CA LEU A 57 0.25 -7.77 -6.40
C LEU A 57 0.09 -6.28 -6.08
N LEU A 58 -0.81 -5.93 -5.16
CA LEU A 58 -0.96 -4.56 -4.68
C LEU A 58 0.30 -4.07 -3.96
N GLY A 59 1.00 -4.96 -3.25
CA GLY A 59 2.31 -4.70 -2.68
C GLY A 59 3.37 -4.36 -3.73
N VAL A 60 3.47 -5.16 -4.79
CA VAL A 60 4.38 -4.90 -5.92
C VAL A 60 4.06 -3.56 -6.58
N ALA A 61 2.79 -3.29 -6.86
CA ALA A 61 2.35 -2.03 -7.45
C ALA A 61 2.70 -0.82 -6.56
N SER A 62 2.56 -0.97 -5.23
CA SER A 62 2.92 0.08 -4.28
C SER A 62 4.42 0.36 -4.26
N ILE A 63 5.28 -0.66 -4.34
CA ILE A 63 6.73 -0.48 -4.44
C ILE A 63 7.11 0.21 -5.76
N ALA A 64 6.50 -0.19 -6.88
CA ALA A 64 6.74 0.46 -8.17
C ALA A 64 6.35 1.95 -8.13
N PHE A 65 5.20 2.26 -7.53
CA PHE A 65 4.76 3.65 -7.35
C PHE A 65 5.68 4.44 -6.42
N ALA A 66 6.19 3.82 -5.35
CA ALA A 66 7.18 4.44 -4.48
C ALA A 66 8.45 4.84 -5.25
N GLY A 67 8.97 3.96 -6.10
CA GLY A 67 10.11 4.24 -6.97
C GLY A 67 9.83 5.40 -7.93
N LEU A 68 8.64 5.44 -8.54
CA LEU A 68 8.21 6.53 -9.42
C LEU A 68 8.16 7.87 -8.69
N CYS A 69 7.53 7.92 -7.51
CA CYS A 69 7.46 9.15 -6.70
C CYS A 69 8.85 9.64 -6.29
N TYR A 70 9.74 8.72 -5.89
CA TYR A 70 11.10 9.07 -5.54
C TYR A 70 11.86 9.65 -6.74
N TRP A 71 11.77 9.00 -7.91
CA TRP A 71 12.37 9.48 -9.15
C TRP A 71 11.87 10.88 -9.54
N LEU A 72 10.56 11.11 -9.52
CA LEU A 72 9.98 12.44 -9.78
C LEU A 72 10.49 13.50 -8.80
N SER A 73 10.68 13.14 -7.52
CA SER A 73 11.23 14.08 -6.52
C SER A 73 12.69 14.49 -6.81
N THR A 74 13.44 13.65 -7.52
CA THR A 74 14.81 13.97 -7.94
C THR A 74 14.84 14.85 -9.18
N ALA A 75 13.88 14.67 -10.10
CA ALA A 75 13.74 15.50 -11.30
C ALA A 75 13.21 16.92 -11.01
N ASP A 76 12.40 17.08 -9.96
CA ASP A 76 11.93 18.41 -9.47
C ASP A 76 13.04 19.21 -8.77
N SER A 77 14.16 18.56 -8.42
CA SER A 77 15.29 19.19 -7.73
C SER A 77 16.40 19.68 -8.68
N THR A 78 16.25 19.50 -10.00
CA THR A 78 17.20 19.90 -11.06
C THR A 78 16.63 21.03 -11.91
#